data_AF-A0A969NDH4-F1
#
_entry.id   AF-A0A969NDH4-F1
#
_cell.length_a   1.000
_cell.length_b   1.000
_cell.length_c   1.000
_cell.angle_alpha   90.00
_cell.angle_beta   90.00
_cell.angle_gamma   90.00
#
_symmetry.space_group_name_H-M   'P 1'
#
loop_
_entity.id
_entity.type
_entity.pdbx_description
1 polymer ?
#
loop_
_entity_poly.entity_id
_entity_poly.type
_entity_poly.pdbx_seq_one_letter_code
_entity_poly.pdbx_strand_id
1 'polypeptide(L)'
;MGKINWLYNNLSNYENVHWYDLQGFIWLYDNPVWNGQALGTVPAVTELTLKMKADADKYGPGYKVPLGGTYVIIFIPPGVEGPIVQTMISQLNPCE
;
A
#
# COMPACT_ATOMS: atom_id res chain seq x y z
N MET A 1 -2.68 -4.43 -7.95
CA MET A 1 -2.64 -5.57 -7.01
C MET A 1 -1.25 -6.17 -6.81
N GLY A 2 -0.63 -6.89 -7.76
CA GLY A 2 0.62 -7.65 -7.51
C GLY A 2 1.72 -6.90 -6.72
N LYS A 3 2.00 -5.64 -7.08
CA LYS A 3 2.95 -4.74 -6.37
C LYS A 3 2.58 -4.49 -4.90
N ILE A 4 1.31 -4.18 -4.66
CA ILE A 4 0.78 -3.93 -3.31
C ILE A 4 0.79 -5.24 -2.51
N ASN A 5 0.28 -6.33 -3.08
CA ASN A 5 0.24 -7.65 -2.42
C ASN A 5 1.64 -8.17 -2.08
N TRP A 6 2.63 -7.95 -2.97
CA TRP A 6 4.02 -8.30 -2.72
C TRP A 6 4.57 -7.51 -1.53
N LEU A 7 4.35 -6.19 -1.48
CA LEU A 7 4.81 -5.38 -0.35
C LEU A 7 4.20 -5.90 0.95
N TYR A 8 2.88 -6.12 1.02
CA TYR A 8 2.21 -6.63 2.23
C TYR A 8 2.84 -7.95 2.74
N ASN A 9 3.17 -8.88 1.85
CA ASN A 9 3.82 -10.15 2.19
C ASN A 9 5.32 -10.02 2.52
N ASN A 10 5.91 -8.83 2.34
CA ASN A 10 7.31 -8.52 2.59
C ASN A 10 7.50 -7.34 3.56
N LEU A 11 6.44 -6.84 4.22
CA LEU A 11 6.51 -5.70 5.14
C LEU A 11 7.49 -5.94 6.30
N SER A 12 7.65 -7.20 6.73
CA SER A 12 8.61 -7.62 7.75
C SER A 12 10.08 -7.41 7.35
N ASN A 13 10.38 -7.20 6.06
CA ASN A 13 11.74 -6.98 5.57
C ASN A 13 12.17 -5.50 5.66
N TYR A 14 11.28 -4.63 6.12
CA TYR A 14 11.51 -3.20 6.29
C TYR A 14 11.53 -2.87 7.78
N GLU A 15 12.64 -2.29 8.25
CA GLU A 15 12.73 -1.79 9.61
C GLU A 15 11.99 -0.46 9.74
N ASN A 16 11.37 -0.21 10.89
CA ASN A 16 10.71 1.06 11.25
C ASN A 16 9.61 1.51 10.26
N VAL A 17 8.82 0.58 9.72
CA VAL A 17 7.63 0.90 8.92
C VAL A 17 6.56 1.58 9.76
N HIS A 18 6.12 2.76 9.34
CA HIS A 18 4.94 3.41 9.90
C HIS A 18 3.75 3.29 8.96
N TRP A 19 2.55 3.46 9.52
CA TRP A 19 1.30 3.45 8.73
C TRP A 19 1.35 4.47 7.57
N TYR A 20 1.96 5.63 7.78
CA TYR A 20 2.06 6.66 6.75
C TYR A 20 3.00 6.29 5.59
N ASP A 21 4.02 5.44 5.81
CA ASP A 21 4.89 4.96 4.73
C ASP A 21 4.11 4.01 3.81
N LEU A 22 3.32 3.13 4.41
CA LEU A 22 2.41 2.22 3.70
C LEU A 22 1.29 2.99 2.99
N GLN A 23 0.71 4.01 3.63
CA GLN A 23 -0.31 4.87 3.03
C GLN A 23 0.27 5.67 1.84
N GLY A 24 1.45 6.29 2.00
CA GLY A 24 2.15 6.98 0.91
C GLY A 24 2.52 6.02 -0.23
N PHE A 25 2.98 4.81 0.08
CA PHE A 25 3.23 3.77 -0.92
C PHE A 25 1.95 3.43 -1.71
N ILE A 26 0.81 3.25 -1.04
CA ILE A 26 -0.47 3.00 -1.69
C ILE A 26 -0.86 4.19 -2.58
N TRP A 27 -0.75 5.41 -2.06
CA TRP A 27 -1.10 6.64 -2.79
C TRP A 27 -0.25 6.83 -4.07
N LEU A 28 1.02 6.44 -4.06
CA LEU A 28 1.89 6.42 -5.26
C LEU A 28 1.43 5.45 -6.38
N TYR A 29 0.44 4.59 -6.11
CA TYR A 29 -0.21 3.73 -7.12
C TYR A 29 -1.70 4.03 -7.32
N ASP A 30 -2.40 4.41 -6.25
CA ASP A 30 -3.86 4.56 -6.19
C ASP A 30 -4.31 6.02 -6.48
N ASN A 31 -3.42 7.00 -6.31
CA ASN A 31 -3.66 8.42 -6.56
C ASN A 31 -2.60 9.01 -7.52
N PRO A 32 -2.79 8.90 -8.84
CA PRO A 32 -1.79 9.31 -9.83
C PRO A 32 -1.57 10.82 -9.93
N VAL A 33 -2.42 11.65 -9.30
CA VAL A 33 -2.24 13.11 -9.21
C VAL A 33 -1.52 13.54 -7.93
N TRP A 34 -1.30 12.62 -6.99
CA TRP A 34 -0.50 12.90 -5.80
C TRP A 34 1.00 12.86 -6.13
N ASN A 35 1.65 14.02 -6.03
CA ASN A 35 3.06 14.23 -6.30
C ASN A 35 3.99 13.89 -5.11
N GLY A 36 3.50 13.13 -4.13
CA GLY A 36 4.25 12.77 -2.92
C GLY A 36 4.46 13.89 -1.89
N GLN A 37 3.79 15.05 -2.05
CA GLN A 37 3.81 16.12 -1.05
C GLN A 37 2.93 15.78 0.16
N ALA A 38 3.17 16.42 1.31
CA ALA A 38 2.33 16.23 2.49
C ALA A 38 0.87 16.59 2.19
N LEU A 39 -0.07 15.70 2.53
CA LEU A 39 -1.50 15.85 2.25
C LEU A 39 -2.32 15.15 3.33
N GLY A 40 -3.21 15.90 3.99
CA GLY A 40 -3.97 15.40 5.14
C GLY A 40 -3.04 15.02 6.30
N THR A 41 -3.18 13.80 6.80
CA THR A 41 -2.32 13.24 7.87
C THR A 41 -1.09 12.49 7.35
N VAL A 42 -0.84 12.49 6.03
CA VAL A 42 0.31 11.82 5.42
C VAL A 42 1.43 12.86 5.22
N PRO A 43 2.65 12.63 5.72
CA PRO A 43 3.80 13.49 5.44
C PRO A 43 4.19 13.36 3.95
N ALA A 44 5.16 14.17 3.51
CA ALA A 44 5.77 13.94 2.20
C ALA A 44 6.44 12.55 2.15
N VAL A 45 6.52 11.96 0.96
CA VAL A 45 7.09 10.61 0.75
C VAL A 45 8.49 10.50 1.34
N THR A 46 8.68 9.50 2.19
CA THR A 46 9.96 9.20 2.85
C THR A 46 10.88 8.40 1.94
N GLU A 47 12.18 8.35 2.26
CA GLU A 47 13.11 7.42 1.60
C GLU A 47 12.64 5.96 1.69
N LEU A 48 12.01 5.59 2.82
CA LEU A 48 11.43 4.27 3.04
C LEU A 48 10.24 4.02 2.10
N THR A 49 9.35 5.00 1.96
CA THR A 49 8.21 4.93 1.03
C THR A 49 8.68 4.75 -0.42
N LEU A 50 9.72 5.50 -0.82
CA LEU A 50 10.33 5.37 -2.15
C LEU A 50 11.03 4.03 -2.35
N LYS A 51 11.71 3.51 -1.32
CA LYS A 51 12.33 2.17 -1.35
C LYS A 51 11.28 1.07 -1.51
N MET A 52 10.21 1.09 -0.71
CA MET A 52 9.08 0.17 -0.85
C MET A 52 8.47 0.21 -2.25
N LYS A 53 8.33 1.41 -2.82
CA LYS A 53 7.83 1.60 -4.18
C LYS A 53 8.77 0.98 -5.23
N ALA A 54 10.07 1.22 -5.12
CA ALA A 54 11.07 0.66 -6.04
C ALA A 54 11.15 -0.88 -5.96
N ASP A 55 11.14 -1.43 -4.76
CA ASP A 55 11.14 -2.89 -4.55
C ASP A 55 9.85 -3.53 -5.08
N ALA A 56 8.68 -2.94 -4.81
CA ALA A 56 7.41 -3.44 -5.33
C ALA A 56 7.29 -3.27 -6.86
N ASP A 57 7.89 -2.24 -7.45
CA ASP A 57 8.00 -2.08 -8.90
C ASP A 57 8.88 -3.18 -9.53
N LYS A 58 9.90 -3.65 -8.82
CA LYS A 58 10.86 -4.67 -9.26
C LYS A 58 10.39 -6.12 -9.05
N TYR A 59 9.82 -6.42 -7.90
CA TYR A 59 9.50 -7.80 -7.45
C TYR A 59 8.00 -8.11 -7.42
N GLY A 60 7.16 -7.08 -7.39
CA GLY A 60 5.70 -7.23 -7.40
C GLY A 60 5.03 -7.55 -8.75
N PRO A 61 5.61 -7.26 -9.94
CA PRO A 61 5.04 -7.73 -11.20
C PRO A 61 4.95 -9.26 -11.24
N GLY A 62 3.76 -9.80 -11.49
CA GLY A 62 3.52 -11.24 -11.54
C GLY A 62 3.46 -11.94 -10.18
N TYR A 63 3.60 -11.23 -9.06
CA TYR A 63 3.49 -11.83 -7.73
C TYR A 63 2.10 -12.45 -7.51
N LYS A 64 2.08 -13.78 -7.36
CA LYS A 64 0.91 -14.56 -6.95
C LYS A 64 0.95 -14.76 -5.45
N VAL A 65 -0.13 -14.41 -4.78
CA VAL A 65 -0.21 -14.47 -3.32
C VAL A 65 -0.46 -15.93 -2.91
N PRO A 66 0.31 -16.51 -1.95
CA PRO A 66 0.22 -17.94 -1.61
C PRO A 66 -1.17 -18.37 -1.14
N LEU A 67 -1.57 -19.63 -1.39
CA LEU A 67 -2.85 -20.15 -0.90
C LEU A 67 -2.84 -20.27 0.64
N GLY A 68 -3.55 -19.36 1.30
CA GLY A 68 -3.49 -19.09 2.74
C GLY A 68 -3.71 -17.59 2.95
N GLY A 69 -4.29 -17.16 4.08
CA GLY A 69 -5.02 -15.88 4.10
C GLY A 69 -4.18 -14.58 4.14
N THR A 70 -4.72 -13.48 3.58
CA THR A 70 -4.31 -12.07 3.82
C THR A 70 -5.37 -11.09 3.31
N TYR A 71 -6.06 -10.39 4.21
CA TYR A 71 -6.96 -9.27 3.89
C TYR A 71 -6.37 -7.92 4.36
N VAL A 72 -6.72 -6.82 3.69
CA VAL A 72 -6.50 -5.41 4.07
C VAL A 72 -7.83 -4.70 3.87
N ILE A 73 -8.16 -3.65 4.63
CA ILE A 73 -9.28 -2.75 4.32
C ILE A 73 -8.92 -1.37 4.82
N ILE A 74 -9.39 -0.35 4.14
CA ILE A 74 -9.51 0.98 4.71
C ILE A 74 -10.71 1.66 4.00
N PHE A 75 -11.29 2.72 4.58
CA PHE A 75 -12.47 3.48 4.08
C PHE A 75 -12.26 5.00 4.13
N ILE A 76 -13.12 5.82 3.51
CA ILE A 76 -12.85 7.26 3.32
C ILE A 76 -14.05 8.19 3.60
N PRO A 77 -14.08 8.86 4.77
CA PRO A 77 -15.31 9.45 5.30
C PRO A 77 -15.62 10.86 4.76
N PRO A 78 -16.88 11.16 4.41
CA PRO A 78 -17.23 12.31 3.58
C PRO A 78 -17.08 13.68 4.25
N GLY A 79 -16.77 14.70 3.45
CA GLY A 79 -16.72 16.11 3.86
C GLY A 79 -15.51 16.92 3.37
N VAL A 80 -14.75 16.45 2.38
CA VAL A 80 -13.41 16.97 2.05
C VAL A 80 -13.28 17.35 0.57
N GLU A 81 -12.77 18.56 0.29
CA GLU A 81 -12.19 18.91 -1.02
C GLU A 81 -10.82 18.25 -1.17
N GLY A 82 -10.81 16.99 -1.61
CA GLY A 82 -9.60 16.22 -1.88
C GLY A 82 -9.83 14.72 -1.65
N PRO A 83 -9.27 13.84 -2.51
CA PRO A 83 -9.46 12.41 -2.39
C PRO A 83 -8.73 11.90 -1.15
N ILE A 84 -9.50 11.77 -0.08
CA ILE A 84 -9.22 10.83 0.98
C ILE A 84 -9.14 9.43 0.30
N VAL A 85 -8.08 8.63 0.55
CA VAL A 85 -7.79 7.36 -0.16
C VAL A 85 -7.60 6.19 0.77
N GLN A 86 -8.25 5.08 0.48
CA GLN A 86 -8.27 3.93 1.37
C GLN A 86 -8.80 2.65 0.63
N THR A 87 -8.36 1.43 1.01
CA THR A 87 -8.11 0.31 0.06
C THR A 87 -8.32 -1.09 0.67
N MET A 88 -8.93 -2.08 -0.02
CA MET A 88 -9.03 -3.49 0.47
C MET A 88 -8.21 -4.52 -0.35
N ILE A 89 -7.61 -5.50 0.35
CA ILE A 89 -6.95 -6.72 -0.18
C ILE A 89 -7.61 -7.94 0.48
N SER A 90 -7.49 -9.13 -0.11
CA SER A 90 -8.23 -10.34 0.30
C SER A 90 -7.54 -11.65 -0.05
N GLN A 91 -7.49 -12.61 0.88
CA GLN A 91 -7.32 -14.03 0.58
C GLN A 91 -7.91 -14.91 1.68
N LEU A 92 -8.75 -15.86 1.30
CA LEU A 92 -9.26 -16.96 2.12
C LEU A 92 -8.60 -18.27 1.68
N ASN A 93 -8.45 -19.21 2.61
CA ASN A 93 -8.32 -20.67 2.46
C ASN A 93 -8.26 -21.26 3.89
N PRO A 94 -8.76 -22.48 4.19
CA PRO A 94 -9.06 -23.58 3.25
C PRO A 94 -10.41 -24.32 3.47
N CYS A 95 -11.16 -24.61 2.40
CA CYS A 95 -12.05 -25.78 2.22
C CYS A 95 -13.02 -25.57 1.03
N GLU A 96 -12.53 -25.80 -0.20
CA GLU A 96 -13.17 -26.52 -1.33
C GLU A 96 -12.18 -26.56 -2.52
#